data_AF-A0A1V9A9P5-F1
#
_entry.id   AF-A0A1V9A9P5-F1
#
_cell.length_a   1.000
_cell.length_b   1.000
_cell.length_c   1.000
_cell.angle_alpha   90.00
_cell.angle_beta   90.00
_cell.angle_gamma   90.00
#
_symmetry.space_group_name_H-M   'P 1'
#
loop_
_entity.id
_entity.type
_entity.pdbx_description
1 polymer ?
#
loop_
_entity_poly.entity_id
_entity_poly.type
_entity_poly.pdbx_seq_one_letter_code
_entity_poly.pdbx_strand_id
1 'polypeptide(L)'
;MSTDQQSGPRVRPTEPTDDHGSSRTRAGDRDAQASPPTTPCTVVWSRGRPYVLESGSGRPRWMGTDHHGRPQSLTGDELRRRGWTYRRSC
;
A
#
# COMPACT_ATOMS: atom_id res chain seq x y z
N MET A 1 45.16 35.22 62.98
CA MET A 1 43.88 35.83 63.42
C MET A 1 43.24 36.43 62.18
N SER A 2 42.02 36.18 61.73
CA SER A 2 40.95 35.22 62.03
C SER A 2 39.92 35.39 60.90
N THR A 3 39.36 34.26 60.42
CA THR A 3 37.99 34.00 59.91
C THR A 3 37.28 35.06 59.04
N ASP A 4 36.68 34.68 57.91
CA ASP A 4 35.26 34.31 57.95
C ASP A 4 34.84 33.29 56.87
N GLN A 5 33.89 32.44 57.26
CA GLN A 5 33.25 31.39 56.47
C GLN A 5 31.88 31.87 55.98
N GLN A 6 31.43 31.52 54.77
CA GLN A 6 30.01 31.12 54.64
C GLN A 6 29.70 30.32 53.36
N SER A 7 29.02 29.20 53.59
CA SER A 7 28.45 28.26 52.63
C SER A 7 27.05 28.67 52.13
N GLY A 8 26.74 28.33 50.86
CA GLY A 8 25.39 28.05 50.31
C GLY A 8 24.71 29.19 49.53
N PRO A 9 23.77 28.92 48.58
CA PRO A 9 22.92 27.72 48.47
C PRO A 9 22.83 27.02 47.08
N ARG A 10 22.17 25.86 47.13
CA ARG A 10 21.81 24.82 46.15
C ARG A 10 20.80 25.24 45.08
N VAL A 11 20.82 24.55 43.90
CA VAL A 11 19.73 24.17 42.93
C VAL A 11 20.09 24.50 41.46
N ARG A 12 19.81 23.72 40.39
CA ARG A 12 18.90 22.58 40.10
C ARG A 12 19.29 21.91 38.72
N PRO A 13 18.59 20.88 38.22
CA PRO A 13 19.14 19.74 37.48
C PRO A 13 19.14 19.93 35.95
N THR A 14 20.14 19.38 35.27
CA THR A 14 20.13 19.29 33.80
C THR A 14 19.60 17.92 33.40
N GLU A 15 18.32 17.95 33.03
CA GLU A 15 17.62 17.23 31.97
C GLU A 15 17.75 15.69 31.80
N PRO A 16 16.62 15.00 31.56
CA PRO A 16 16.61 13.58 31.26
C PRO A 16 17.32 13.35 29.92
N THR A 17 18.33 12.48 29.93
CA THR A 17 18.84 11.87 28.72
C THR A 17 17.70 11.05 28.10
N ASP A 18 17.06 11.60 27.06
CA ASP A 18 16.30 10.86 26.06
C ASP A 18 17.26 9.88 25.38
N ASP A 19 17.45 8.72 26.01
CA ASP A 19 18.13 7.59 25.39
C ASP A 19 17.26 7.13 24.23
N HIS A 20 17.78 7.33 23.02
CA HIS A 20 17.16 7.01 21.74
C HIS A 20 17.10 5.50 21.52
N GLY A 21 16.35 4.80 22.38
CA GLY A 21 15.87 3.44 22.18
C GLY A 21 14.71 3.40 21.19
N SER A 22 14.91 3.93 19.98
CA SER A 22 13.99 3.69 18.87
C SER A 22 14.63 2.71 17.90
N SER A 23 14.52 1.44 18.27
CA SER A 23 14.56 0.30 17.39
C SER A 23 13.58 0.50 16.24
N ARG A 24 14.05 1.13 15.17
CA ARG A 24 13.53 0.93 13.82
C ARG A 24 14.74 0.76 12.93
N THR A 25 15.17 -0.50 12.84
CA THR A 25 15.75 -1.02 11.61
C THR A 25 14.97 -0.38 10.48
N ARG A 26 15.59 0.56 9.76
CA ARG A 26 14.99 1.09 8.54
C ARG A 26 14.76 -0.15 7.68
N ALA A 27 13.50 -0.55 7.53
CA ALA A 27 13.04 -1.30 6.37
C ALA A 27 13.12 -0.36 5.15
N GLY A 28 14.30 0.22 4.95
CA GLY A 28 14.75 0.87 3.75
C GLY A 28 15.64 -0.13 3.05
N ASP A 29 15.05 -1.24 2.64
CA ASP A 29 15.68 -2.21 1.76
C ASP A 29 14.58 -2.79 0.86
N ARG A 30 14.55 -2.25 -0.37
CA ARG A 30 14.12 -2.95 -1.58
C ARG A 30 12.61 -3.10 -1.85
N ASP A 31 11.82 -2.03 -1.66
CA ASP A 31 10.86 -1.69 -2.73
C ASP A 31 11.65 -1.02 -3.87
N ALA A 32 12.62 -1.78 -4.39
CA ALA A 32 13.37 -1.42 -5.56
C ALA A 32 12.40 -1.59 -6.71
N GLN A 33 11.54 -0.58 -6.94
CA GLN A 33 10.87 -0.27 -8.19
C GLN A 33 10.60 -1.55 -9.00
N ALA A 34 9.85 -2.49 -8.43
CA ALA A 34 9.55 -3.71 -9.15
C ALA A 34 8.70 -3.26 -10.34
N SER A 35 9.31 -3.25 -11.53
CA SER A 35 8.60 -2.89 -12.76
C SER A 35 7.33 -3.73 -12.78
N PRO A 36 6.17 -3.12 -13.07
CA PRO A 36 4.89 -3.83 -12.94
C PRO A 36 4.98 -5.12 -13.77
N PRO A 37 4.48 -6.26 -13.27
CA PRO A 37 4.53 -7.52 -13.99
C PRO A 37 3.94 -7.31 -15.38
N THR A 38 4.78 -7.46 -16.41
CA THR A 38 4.41 -7.21 -17.82
C THR A 38 3.75 -8.42 -18.46
N THR A 39 3.42 -9.45 -17.68
CA THR A 39 2.73 -10.64 -18.17
C THR A 39 1.48 -10.19 -18.92
N PRO A 40 1.31 -10.57 -20.19
CA PRO A 40 0.19 -10.12 -20.98
C PRO A 40 -1.11 -10.61 -20.35
N CYS A 41 -1.94 -9.68 -19.90
CA CYS A 41 -3.29 -9.97 -19.43
C CYS A 41 -4.30 -9.56 -20.50
N THR A 42 -5.30 -10.41 -20.76
CA THR A 42 -6.36 -10.05 -21.70
C THR A 42 -7.29 -9.07 -21.00
N VAL A 43 -7.54 -7.92 -21.64
CA VAL A 43 -8.49 -6.91 -21.13
C VAL A 43 -9.68 -6.82 -22.07
N VAL A 44 -10.87 -6.79 -21.49
CA VAL A 44 -12.14 -6.58 -22.19
C VAL A 44 -12.95 -5.49 -21.49
N TRP A 45 -13.90 -4.92 -22.21
CA TRP A 45 -14.77 -3.85 -21.75
C TRP A 45 -16.20 -4.37 -21.67
N SER A 46 -16.86 -4.19 -20.54
CA SER A 46 -18.29 -4.47 -20.37
C SER A 46 -18.93 -3.28 -19.67
N ARG A 47 -19.99 -2.72 -20.26
CA ARG A 47 -20.72 -1.55 -19.73
C ARG A 47 -19.80 -0.37 -19.39
N GLY A 48 -18.82 -0.09 -20.27
CA GLY A 48 -17.87 1.00 -20.09
C GLY A 48 -16.78 0.77 -19.04
N ARG A 49 -16.62 -0.46 -18.53
CA ARG A 49 -15.66 -0.79 -17.48
C ARG A 49 -14.67 -1.86 -17.92
N PRO A 50 -13.40 -1.76 -17.53
CA PRO A 50 -12.39 -2.76 -17.87
C PRO A 50 -12.54 -4.00 -16.97
N TYR A 51 -12.31 -5.16 -17.57
CA TYR A 51 -12.17 -6.44 -16.91
C TYR A 51 -10.91 -7.14 -17.41
N VAL A 52 -10.09 -7.64 -16.48
CA VAL A 52 -8.84 -8.33 -16.74
C VAL A 52 -9.02 -9.82 -16.56
N LEU A 53 -8.52 -10.64 -17.49
CA LEU A 53 -8.52 -12.09 -17.35
C LEU A 53 -7.40 -12.52 -16.40
N GLU A 54 -7.78 -13.03 -15.24
CA GLU A 54 -6.90 -13.72 -14.31
C GLU A 54 -6.91 -15.22 -14.63
N SER A 55 -5.83 -15.73 -15.22
CA SER A 55 -5.63 -17.15 -15.54
C SER A 55 -4.71 -17.79 -14.50
N GLY A 56 -5.26 -18.09 -13.32
CA GLY A 56 -4.57 -18.90 -12.30
C GLY A 56 -4.82 -20.40 -12.48
N SER A 57 -4.26 -21.23 -11.60
CA SER A 57 -4.42 -22.71 -11.55
C SER A 57 -5.85 -23.20 -11.25
N GLY A 58 -6.85 -22.30 -11.34
CA GLY A 58 -8.27 -22.58 -11.12
C GLY A 58 -9.13 -22.18 -12.33
N ARG A 59 -10.40 -21.86 -12.08
CA ARG A 59 -11.31 -21.39 -13.13
C ARG A 59 -10.92 -19.96 -13.53
N PRO A 60 -10.75 -19.67 -14.84
CA PRO A 60 -10.45 -18.31 -15.29
C PRO A 60 -11.56 -17.35 -14.83
N ARG A 61 -11.16 -16.20 -14.29
CA ARG A 61 -12.07 -15.16 -13.80
C ARG A 61 -11.72 -13.82 -14.43
N TRP A 62 -12.75 -13.04 -14.70
CA TRP A 62 -12.65 -11.67 -15.16
C TRP A 62 -12.76 -10.73 -13.97
N MET A 63 -11.68 -10.04 -13.65
CA MET A 63 -11.59 -9.12 -12.52
C MET A 63 -11.80 -7.68 -12.99
N GLY A 64 -12.74 -6.98 -12.39
CA GLY A 64 -13.00 -5.57 -12.68
C GLY A 64 -13.70 -4.90 -11.50
N THR A 65 -14.42 -3.82 -11.78
CA THR A 65 -15.21 -3.11 -10.78
C THR A 65 -16.68 -3.02 -11.19
N ASP A 66 -17.57 -3.03 -10.20
CA ASP A 66 -18.97 -2.73 -10.42
C ASP A 66 -19.20 -1.22 -10.61
N HIS A 67 -20.47 -0.82 -10.67
CA HIS A 67 -20.86 0.58 -10.86
C HIS A 67 -20.53 1.49 -9.68
N HIS A 68 -20.40 0.93 -8.47
CA HIS A 68 -19.99 1.62 -7.25
C HIS A 68 -18.47 1.62 -7.06
N GLY A 69 -17.71 1.04 -7.99
CA GLY A 69 -16.25 0.92 -7.88
C GLY A 69 -15.81 -0.23 -6.98
N ARG A 70 -16.71 -1.12 -6.54
CA ARG A 70 -16.33 -2.27 -5.73
C ARG A 70 -15.69 -3.35 -6.60
N PRO A 71 -14.66 -4.07 -6.11
CA PRO A 71 -14.09 -5.20 -6.83
C PRO A 71 -15.17 -6.24 -7.15
N GLN A 72 -15.15 -6.75 -8.38
CA GLN A 72 -16.07 -7.77 -8.86
C GLN A 72 -15.34 -8.81 -9.72
N SER A 73 -15.60 -10.09 -9.42
CA SER A 73 -15.19 -11.21 -10.26
C SER A 73 -16.37 -11.70 -11.10
N LEU A 74 -16.17 -11.88 -12.40
CA LEU A 74 -17.14 -12.49 -13.30
C LEU A 74 -16.60 -13.78 -13.90
N THR A 75 -17.48 -14.73 -14.12
CA THR A 75 -17.26 -15.88 -14.99
C THR A 75 -17.32 -15.45 -16.47
N GLY A 76 -16.81 -16.31 -17.36
CA GLY A 76 -16.94 -16.09 -18.81
C GLY A 76 -18.40 -15.98 -19.25
N ASP A 77 -19.30 -16.79 -18.70
CA ASP A 77 -20.74 -16.76 -19.04
C ASP A 77 -21.45 -15.49 -18.55
N GLU A 78 -21.11 -14.98 -17.38
CA GLU A 78 -21.62 -13.68 -16.92
C GLU A 78 -21.14 -12.54 -17.81
N LEU A 79 -19.87 -12.54 -18.20
CA LEU A 79 -19.34 -11.53 -19.09
C LEU A 79 -20.02 -11.59 -20.47
N ARG A 80 -20.20 -12.79 -21.04
CA ARG A 80 -20.94 -13.01 -22.31
C ARG A 80 -22.36 -12.49 -22.24
N ARG A 81 -23.10 -12.78 -21.15
CA ARG A 81 -24.47 -12.28 -20.94
C ARG A 81 -24.55 -10.76 -20.81
N ARG A 82 -23.51 -10.10 -20.28
CA ARG A 82 -23.46 -8.64 -20.14
C ARG A 82 -23.09 -7.92 -21.45
N GLY A 83 -22.52 -8.64 -22.41
CA GLY A 83 -21.92 -8.08 -23.61
C GLY A 83 -20.56 -7.45 -23.30
N TRP A 84 -19.57 -7.74 -24.14
CA TRP A 84 -18.21 -7.25 -23.96
C TRP A 84 -17.51 -6.96 -25.29
N THR A 85 -16.48 -6.11 -25.26
CA THR A 85 -15.67 -5.72 -26.42
C THR A 85 -14.18 -5.70 -26.06
N TYR A 86 -13.30 -5.96 -27.04
CA TYR A 86 -11.84 -5.78 -26.84
C TYR A 86 -11.42 -4.31 -26.82
N ARG A 87 -12.26 -3.41 -27.34
CA ARG A 87 -12.00 -1.98 -27.39
C ARG A 87 -12.82 -1.26 -26.33
N ARG A 88 -12.24 -0.22 -25.72
CA ARG A 88 -13.03 0.80 -25.04
C ARG A 88 -13.85 1.51 -26.13
N SER A 89 -15.17 1.48 -26.04
CA SER A 89 -16.01 2.39 -26.83
C SER A 89 -15.65 3.82 -26.41
N CYS A 90 -15.25 4.64 -27.39
CA CYS A 90 -14.82 6.02 -27.22
C CYS A 90 -15.89 6.90 -26.59
#